data_AF-A0A3S1K5Y8-F1
#
_entry.id   AF-A0A3S1K5Y8-F1
#
_cell.length_a   1.000
_cell.length_b   1.000
_cell.length_c   1.000
_cell.angle_alpha   90.00
_cell.angle_beta   90.00
_cell.angle_gamma   90.00
#
_symmetry.space_group_name_H-M   'P 1'
#
loop_
_entity.id
_entity.type
_entity.pdbx_description
1 polymer ?
#
loop_
_entity_poly.entity_id
_entity_poly.type
_entity_poly.pdbx_seq_one_letter_code
_entity_poly.pdbx_strand_id
1 'polypeptide(L)'
;MKHSLKTFSLFVTGMVLAASLGQTAFAEDLPGSGKMVRYAQSDSLGANYVVAQIGMAAMKELGYDVKLSTLNTTLFFQAAAQGDLDIATDINFPQREPGYKKVEAEAEIVGGGLIQGGGINGYLIDKKTADANNITTLDQMKDAKIAALFGTTGKADLINCDPGWSCGDVVDFQLEKFG
;
A
#
# COMPACT_ATOMS: atom_id res chain seq x y z
N MET A 1 -72.64 -35.62 23.59
CA MET A 1 -72.28 -35.35 22.17
C MET A 1 -70.95 -34.63 22.13
N LYS A 2 -69.99 -35.18 21.37
CA LYS A 2 -68.64 -34.63 21.17
C LYS A 2 -68.66 -33.64 20.00
N HIS A 3 -68.46 -32.34 20.25
CA HIS A 3 -68.04 -31.37 19.22
C HIS A 3 -67.08 -30.39 19.88
N SER A 4 -65.77 -30.59 19.71
CA SER A 4 -64.93 -30.01 18.65
C SER A 4 -64.37 -28.64 19.05
N LEU A 5 -63.38 -28.66 19.94
CA LEU A 5 -62.55 -27.51 20.34
C LEU A 5 -61.43 -27.17 19.33
N LYS A 6 -61.43 -27.77 18.13
CA LYS A 6 -60.28 -27.72 17.19
C LYS A 6 -60.28 -26.53 16.23
N THR A 7 -61.33 -25.71 16.18
CA THR A 7 -61.47 -24.64 15.17
C THR A 7 -60.94 -23.28 15.60
N PHE A 8 -60.63 -23.06 16.89
CA PHE A 8 -60.16 -21.75 17.35
C PHE A 8 -58.64 -21.54 17.24
N SER A 9 -57.87 -22.61 17.11
CA SER A 9 -56.40 -22.54 17.08
C SER A 9 -55.80 -22.24 15.71
N LEU A 10 -56.62 -22.16 14.65
CA LEU A 10 -56.17 -21.97 13.27
C LEU A 10 -56.22 -20.51 12.79
N PHE A 11 -56.87 -19.60 13.53
CA PHE A 11 -56.95 -18.19 13.13
C PHE A 11 -55.83 -17.30 13.67
N VAL A 12 -55.18 -17.67 14.79
CA VAL A 12 -54.12 -16.85 15.40
C VAL A 12 -52.76 -17.08 14.74
N THR A 13 -52.48 -18.29 14.24
CA THR A 13 -51.19 -18.62 13.59
C THR A 13 -51.04 -18.01 12.19
N GLY A 14 -52.16 -17.68 11.52
CA GLY A 14 -52.14 -17.06 10.19
C GLY A 14 -51.80 -15.56 10.20
N MET A 15 -52.02 -14.87 11.32
CA MET A 15 -51.86 -13.40 11.40
C MET A 15 -50.43 -12.96 11.75
N VAL A 16 -49.62 -13.84 12.36
CA VAL A 16 -48.19 -13.57 12.62
C VAL A 16 -47.32 -13.80 11.38
N LEU A 17 -47.71 -14.72 10.49
CA LEU A 17 -46.97 -15.00 9.25
C LEU A 17 -47.12 -13.90 8.17
N ALA A 18 -48.14 -13.04 8.28
CA ALA A 18 -48.35 -11.93 7.34
C ALA A 18 -47.56 -10.67 7.72
N ALA A 19 -47.08 -10.56 8.95
CA ALA A 19 -46.30 -9.41 9.42
C ALA A 19 -44.80 -9.49 9.07
N SER A 20 -44.29 -10.65 8.65
CA SER A 20 -42.89 -10.84 8.25
C SER A 20 -42.60 -10.57 6.77
N LEU A 21 -43.63 -10.30 5.95
CA LEU A 21 -43.47 -10.01 4.52
C LEU A 21 -43.33 -8.51 4.20
N GLY A 22 -43.35 -7.66 5.23
CA GLY A 22 -43.28 -6.21 5.12
C GLY A 22 -41.95 -5.57 5.53
N GLN A 23 -40.88 -6.35 5.71
CA GLN A 23 -39.55 -5.76 5.80
C GLN A 23 -39.17 -5.26 4.40
N THR A 24 -39.44 -3.98 4.13
CA THR A 24 -38.72 -3.26 3.10
C THR A 24 -37.25 -3.44 3.41
N ALA A 25 -36.54 -4.23 2.60
CA ALA A 25 -35.09 -4.24 2.61
C ALA A 25 -34.67 -2.80 2.29
N PHE A 26 -34.35 -2.02 3.32
CA PHE A 26 -33.62 -0.78 3.12
C PHE A 26 -32.31 -1.21 2.49
N ALA A 27 -32.01 -0.70 1.30
CA ALA A 27 -30.67 -0.78 0.78
C ALA A 27 -29.77 -0.20 1.87
N GLU A 28 -28.91 -1.03 2.45
CA GLU A 28 -27.96 -0.55 3.43
C GLU A 28 -27.07 0.45 2.69
N ASP A 29 -27.08 1.71 3.15
CA ASP A 29 -26.23 2.73 2.56
C ASP A 29 -24.79 2.21 2.55
N LEU A 30 -24.10 2.39 1.43
CA LEU A 30 -22.69 2.02 1.34
C LEU A 30 -21.91 2.66 2.50
N PRO A 31 -20.90 1.97 3.06
CA PRO A 31 -20.24 2.41 4.30
C PRO A 31 -19.59 3.81 4.20
N GLY A 32 -19.28 4.27 2.99
CA GLY A 32 -18.73 5.59 2.68
C GLY A 32 -19.74 6.69 2.39
N SER A 33 -21.04 6.41 2.35
CA SER A 33 -22.07 7.41 1.97
C SER A 33 -21.95 8.69 2.80
N GLY A 34 -21.77 9.82 2.12
CA GLY A 34 -21.59 11.15 2.74
C GLY A 34 -20.24 11.39 3.44
N LYS A 35 -19.26 10.50 3.27
CA LYS A 35 -17.93 10.59 3.88
C LYS A 35 -16.85 10.83 2.82
N MET A 36 -15.83 11.59 3.19
CA MET A 36 -14.65 11.83 2.38
C MET A 36 -13.44 11.07 2.94
N VAL A 37 -12.62 10.52 2.04
CA VAL A 37 -11.28 9.99 2.33
C VAL A 37 -10.25 10.87 1.64
N ARG A 38 -9.31 11.40 2.42
CA ARG A 38 -8.14 12.15 1.94
C ARG A 38 -7.01 11.17 1.71
N TYR A 39 -6.88 10.78 0.44
CA TYR A 39 -5.99 9.72 0.01
C TYR A 39 -4.63 10.29 -0.39
N ALA A 40 -3.57 9.68 0.09
CA ALA A 40 -2.19 10.02 -0.24
C ALA A 40 -1.62 9.04 -1.27
N GLN A 41 -0.97 9.57 -2.29
CA GLN A 41 -0.18 8.80 -3.25
C GLN A 41 1.25 9.35 -3.26
N SER A 42 2.22 8.44 -3.42
CA SER A 42 3.61 8.84 -3.66
C SER A 42 3.74 9.68 -4.94
N ASP A 43 4.75 10.53 -4.95
CA ASP A 43 5.29 11.20 -6.14
C ASP A 43 6.00 10.22 -7.10
N SER A 44 6.22 8.97 -6.69
CA SER A 44 6.64 7.88 -7.57
C SER A 44 5.51 7.39 -8.47
N LEU A 45 5.80 7.26 -9.77
CA LEU A 45 4.91 6.64 -10.75
C LEU A 45 5.23 5.16 -11.02
N GLY A 46 5.99 4.53 -10.12
CA GLY A 46 6.35 3.10 -10.21
C GLY A 46 5.18 2.16 -9.92
N ALA A 47 5.49 0.88 -9.65
CA ALA A 47 4.47 -0.16 -9.40
C ALA A 47 3.48 0.21 -8.28
N ASN A 48 3.92 0.98 -7.29
CA ASN A 48 3.08 1.38 -6.17
C ASN A 48 1.95 2.36 -6.56
N TYR A 49 2.09 3.08 -7.68
CA TYR A 49 1.02 3.88 -8.27
C TYR A 49 -0.23 3.03 -8.55
N VAL A 50 -0.05 1.83 -9.10
CA VAL A 50 -1.16 0.92 -9.45
C VAL A 50 -1.95 0.54 -8.21
N VAL A 51 -1.26 0.29 -7.10
CA VAL A 51 -1.88 -0.06 -5.82
C VAL A 51 -2.73 1.10 -5.30
N ALA A 52 -2.24 2.35 -5.38
CA ALA A 52 -3.02 3.52 -5.01
C ALA A 52 -4.28 3.69 -5.89
N GLN A 53 -4.17 3.45 -7.21
CA GLN A 53 -5.33 3.50 -8.10
C GLN A 53 -6.39 2.45 -7.74
N ILE A 54 -5.97 1.21 -7.44
CA ILE A 54 -6.88 0.14 -6.99
C ILE A 54 -7.54 0.52 -5.67
N GLY A 55 -6.77 1.02 -4.70
CA GLY A 55 -7.29 1.44 -3.40
C GLY A 55 -8.30 2.59 -3.51
N MET A 56 -8.01 3.61 -4.31
CA MET A 56 -8.94 4.71 -4.56
C MET A 56 -10.21 4.24 -5.27
N ALA A 57 -10.10 3.32 -6.24
CA ALA A 57 -11.28 2.75 -6.91
C ALA A 57 -12.15 1.97 -5.92
N ALA A 58 -11.55 1.13 -5.07
CA ALA A 58 -12.27 0.40 -4.03
C ALA A 58 -12.98 1.33 -3.04
N MET A 59 -12.35 2.43 -2.61
CA MET A 59 -13.00 3.42 -1.74
C MET A 59 -14.23 4.06 -2.41
N LYS A 60 -14.16 4.36 -3.72
CA LYS A 60 -15.30 4.87 -4.47
C LYS A 60 -16.44 3.86 -4.57
N GLU A 61 -16.13 2.59 -4.82
CA GLU A 61 -17.14 1.51 -4.85
C GLU A 61 -17.79 1.29 -3.48
N LEU A 62 -17.08 1.60 -2.39
CA LEU A 62 -17.61 1.62 -1.03
C LEU A 62 -18.38 2.92 -0.69
N GLY A 63 -18.58 3.81 -1.67
CA GLY A 63 -19.41 5.01 -1.55
C GLY A 63 -18.72 6.25 -0.99
N TYR A 64 -17.38 6.24 -0.83
CA TYR A 64 -16.64 7.40 -0.33
C TYR A 64 -16.32 8.41 -1.45
N ASP A 65 -16.35 9.70 -1.10
CA ASP A 65 -15.68 10.74 -1.89
C ASP A 65 -14.17 10.66 -1.65
N VAL A 66 -13.38 10.62 -2.72
CA VAL A 66 -11.92 10.49 -2.61
C VAL A 66 -11.22 11.78 -3.03
N LYS A 67 -10.52 12.42 -2.10
CA LYS A 67 -9.65 13.57 -2.36
C LYS A 67 -8.19 13.11 -2.39
N LEU A 68 -7.61 13.05 -3.59
CA LEU A 68 -6.22 12.68 -3.80
C LEU A 68 -5.26 13.83 -3.46
N SER A 69 -4.14 13.51 -2.82
CA SER A 69 -2.95 14.36 -2.67
C SER A 69 -1.71 13.57 -3.07
N THR A 70 -0.84 14.19 -3.88
CA THR A 70 0.45 13.61 -4.30
C THR A 70 1.57 14.23 -3.47
N LEU A 71 2.33 13.41 -2.77
CA LEU A 71 3.43 13.86 -1.91
C LEU A 71 4.44 12.74 -1.65
N ASN A 72 5.64 13.12 -1.23
CA ASN A 72 6.62 12.15 -0.77
C ASN A 72 6.09 11.39 0.45
N THR A 73 6.21 10.06 0.44
CA THR A 73 5.73 9.16 1.50
C THR A 73 6.25 9.51 2.89
N THR A 74 7.44 10.11 3.00
CA THR A 74 7.98 10.55 4.31
C THR A 74 7.11 11.62 4.96
N LEU A 75 6.46 12.48 4.17
CA LEU A 75 5.56 13.53 4.67
C LEU A 75 4.18 12.97 5.06
N PHE A 76 3.78 11.82 4.50
CA PHE A 76 2.49 11.21 4.80
C PHE A 76 2.34 10.87 6.29
N PHE A 77 3.36 10.32 6.94
CA PHE A 77 3.26 9.93 8.36
C PHE A 77 2.88 11.09 9.27
N GLN A 78 3.52 12.25 9.10
CA GLN A 78 3.19 13.43 9.88
C GLN A 78 1.79 13.96 9.53
N ALA A 79 1.45 14.01 8.25
CA ALA A 79 0.11 14.44 7.81
C ALA A 79 -0.99 13.51 8.34
N ALA A 80 -0.76 12.20 8.41
CA ALA A 80 -1.68 11.23 8.99
C ALA A 80 -1.85 11.45 10.50
N ALA A 81 -0.73 11.62 11.23
CA ALA A 81 -0.74 11.88 12.66
C ALA A 81 -1.48 13.18 13.04
N GLN A 82 -1.38 14.20 12.17
CA GLN A 82 -2.07 15.48 12.33
C GLN A 82 -3.53 15.43 11.86
N GLY A 83 -3.94 14.33 11.22
CA GLY A 83 -5.27 14.17 10.66
C GLY A 83 -5.51 15.02 9.42
N ASP A 84 -4.48 15.36 8.65
CA ASP A 84 -4.56 16.06 7.35
C ASP A 84 -4.79 15.09 6.18
N LEU A 85 -4.27 13.87 6.28
CA LEU A 85 -4.44 12.77 5.32
C LEU A 85 -4.92 11.52 6.06
N ASP A 86 -5.70 10.67 5.40
CA ASP A 86 -6.36 9.54 6.06
C ASP A 86 -5.67 8.21 5.74
N ILE A 87 -5.25 8.00 4.48
CA ILE A 87 -4.73 6.69 4.05
C ILE A 87 -3.69 6.82 2.94
N ALA A 88 -2.67 5.97 2.99
CA ALA A 88 -1.75 5.69 1.89
C ALA A 88 -1.58 4.18 1.77
N THR A 89 -1.61 3.64 0.57
CA THR A 89 -1.31 2.21 0.32
C THR A 89 0.08 1.98 -0.29
N ASP A 90 0.80 3.06 -0.57
CA ASP A 90 2.15 3.08 -1.12
C ASP A 90 3.20 3.22 0.01
N ILE A 91 3.20 2.25 0.93
CA ILE A 91 4.13 2.22 2.06
C ILE A 91 4.95 0.92 2.02
N ASN A 92 6.28 1.07 1.86
CA ASN A 92 7.20 -0.06 1.83
C ASN A 92 7.84 -0.28 3.20
N PHE A 93 7.51 -1.38 3.88
CA PHE A 93 8.21 -1.83 5.10
C PHE A 93 9.29 -2.86 4.76
N PRO A 94 10.43 -2.91 5.51
CA PRO A 94 10.75 -2.12 6.71
C PRO A 94 11.33 -0.72 6.40
N GLN A 95 11.53 -0.37 5.13
CA GLN A 95 12.16 0.89 4.70
C GLN A 95 11.53 2.15 5.33
N ARG A 96 10.20 2.15 5.52
CA ARG A 96 9.45 3.26 6.13
C ARG A 96 9.19 3.12 7.63
N GLU A 97 9.67 2.05 8.27
CA GLU A 97 9.47 1.78 9.70
C GLU A 97 9.97 2.90 10.62
N PRO A 98 11.16 3.51 10.40
CA PRO A 98 11.63 4.60 11.27
C PRO A 98 10.75 5.86 11.22
N GLY A 99 10.08 6.11 10.08
CA GLY A 99 9.12 7.21 9.94
C GLY A 99 7.82 6.89 10.67
N TYR A 100 7.30 5.69 10.47
CA TYR A 100 6.08 5.21 11.14
C TYR A 100 6.19 5.22 12.67
N LYS A 101 7.31 4.71 13.23
CA LYS A 101 7.52 4.68 14.69
C LYS A 101 7.43 6.04 15.38
N LYS A 102 7.64 7.14 14.66
CA LYS A 102 7.52 8.49 15.21
C LYS A 102 6.07 8.94 15.42
N VAL A 103 5.12 8.24 14.80
CA VAL A 103 3.68 8.57 14.78
C VAL A 103 2.80 7.36 15.11
N GLU A 104 3.37 6.29 15.67
CA GLU A 104 2.67 5.02 15.88
C GLU A 104 1.56 5.10 16.94
N ALA A 105 1.55 6.18 17.75
CA ALA A 105 0.47 6.44 18.70
C ALA A 105 -0.76 7.08 18.01
N GLU A 106 -0.57 7.74 16.87
CA GLU A 106 -1.60 8.47 16.13
C GLU A 106 -1.99 7.79 14.80
N ALA A 107 -1.15 6.87 14.30
CA ALA A 107 -1.35 6.19 13.03
C ALA A 107 -1.26 4.65 13.17
N GLU A 108 -2.12 3.95 12.44
CA GLU A 108 -2.19 2.49 12.44
C GLU A 108 -1.84 1.88 11.09
N ILE A 109 -1.25 0.69 11.10
CA ILE A 109 -1.12 -0.15 9.91
C ILE A 109 -2.39 -0.97 9.77
N VAL A 110 -3.14 -0.73 8.70
CA VAL A 110 -4.38 -1.48 8.42
C VAL A 110 -4.05 -2.73 7.60
N GLY A 111 -4.36 -3.90 8.17
CA GLY A 111 -4.17 -5.20 7.51
C GLY A 111 -2.71 -5.68 7.46
N GLY A 112 -2.46 -6.74 6.68
CA GLY A 112 -1.15 -7.38 6.57
C GLY A 112 -0.25 -6.86 5.45
N GLY A 113 -0.65 -5.78 4.78
CA GLY A 113 -0.03 -5.30 3.53
C GLY A 113 -0.59 -5.96 2.27
N LEU A 114 -0.56 -5.23 1.15
CA LEU A 114 -1.13 -5.67 -0.13
C LEU A 114 -0.16 -6.58 -0.92
N ILE A 115 1.14 -6.44 -0.69
CA ILE A 115 2.20 -7.25 -1.31
C ILE A 115 3.13 -7.70 -0.19
N GLN A 116 3.21 -9.01 0.05
CA GLN A 116 4.09 -9.61 1.07
C GLN A 116 5.29 -10.27 0.41
N GLY A 117 6.51 -9.99 0.89
CA GLY A 117 7.74 -10.63 0.43
C GLY A 117 8.18 -10.30 -1.01
N GLY A 118 7.51 -9.35 -1.69
CA GLY A 118 7.70 -9.11 -3.13
C GLY A 118 8.73 -8.06 -3.52
N GLY A 119 9.31 -7.32 -2.57
CA GLY A 119 10.29 -6.26 -2.85
C GLY A 119 11.73 -6.74 -2.70
N ILE A 120 12.47 -6.85 -3.81
CA ILE A 120 13.92 -7.06 -3.79
C ILE A 120 14.59 -5.76 -4.25
N ASN A 121 15.52 -5.27 -3.44
CA ASN A 121 16.41 -4.17 -3.82
C ASN A 121 17.79 -4.75 -4.14
N GLY A 122 18.48 -4.16 -5.11
CA GLY A 122 19.82 -4.58 -5.49
C GLY A 122 20.40 -3.73 -6.61
N TYR A 123 21.61 -4.09 -7.01
CA TYR A 123 22.34 -3.45 -8.10
C TYR A 123 22.18 -4.27 -9.36
N LEU A 124 21.98 -3.58 -10.48
CA LEU A 124 21.88 -4.21 -11.78
C LEU A 124 22.86 -3.54 -12.74
N ILE A 125 23.45 -4.37 -13.59
CA ILE A 125 24.21 -3.95 -14.76
C ILE A 125 23.61 -4.64 -15.99
N ASP A 126 23.98 -4.20 -17.18
CA ASP A 126 23.53 -4.87 -18.39
C ASP A 126 24.12 -6.30 -18.47
N LYS A 127 23.31 -7.24 -18.93
CA LYS A 127 23.69 -8.66 -18.99
C LYS A 127 24.92 -8.91 -19.86
N LYS A 128 25.07 -8.17 -20.96
CA LYS A 128 26.17 -8.37 -21.92
C LYS A 128 27.52 -8.10 -21.25
N THR A 129 27.63 -6.98 -20.52
CA THR A 129 28.86 -6.62 -19.79
C THR A 129 29.11 -7.57 -18.64
N ALA A 130 28.05 -7.97 -17.92
CA ALA A 130 28.15 -8.95 -16.83
C ALA A 130 28.75 -10.27 -17.29
N ASP A 131 28.19 -10.86 -18.35
CA ASP A 131 28.62 -12.15 -18.90
C ASP A 131 30.05 -12.08 -19.47
N ALA A 132 30.39 -11.00 -20.18
CA ALA A 132 31.70 -10.85 -20.82
C ALA A 132 32.86 -10.74 -19.83
N ASN A 133 32.59 -10.23 -18.62
CA ASN A 133 33.60 -9.97 -17.59
C ASN A 133 33.42 -10.83 -16.33
N ASN A 134 32.47 -11.77 -16.34
CA ASN A 134 32.09 -12.59 -15.17
C ASN A 134 31.79 -11.73 -13.92
N ILE A 135 31.00 -10.67 -14.08
CA ILE A 135 30.58 -9.80 -12.98
C ILE A 135 29.32 -10.38 -12.34
N THR A 136 29.42 -10.76 -11.07
CA THR A 136 28.36 -11.43 -10.30
C THR A 136 28.11 -10.79 -8.94
N THR A 137 29.04 -9.98 -8.44
CA THR A 137 28.96 -9.34 -7.12
C THR A 137 29.41 -7.88 -7.17
N LEU A 138 28.88 -7.06 -6.25
CA LEU A 138 29.17 -5.62 -6.18
C LEU A 138 30.65 -5.31 -5.90
N ASP A 139 31.33 -6.13 -5.10
CA ASP A 139 32.71 -5.90 -4.69
C ASP A 139 33.71 -5.94 -5.86
N GLN A 140 33.33 -6.55 -6.99
CA GLN A 140 34.11 -6.50 -8.23
C GLN A 140 34.25 -5.06 -8.78
N MET A 141 33.37 -4.13 -8.39
CA MET A 141 33.47 -2.71 -8.75
C MET A 141 34.63 -2.00 -8.06
N LYS A 142 35.29 -2.62 -7.07
CA LYS A 142 36.55 -2.11 -6.50
C LYS A 142 37.71 -2.14 -7.49
N ASP A 143 37.65 -3.00 -8.51
CA ASP A 143 38.62 -2.98 -9.60
C ASP A 143 38.30 -1.80 -10.53
N ALA A 144 39.22 -0.84 -10.59
CA ALA A 144 39.09 0.35 -11.45
C ALA A 144 38.87 0.00 -12.93
N LYS A 145 39.37 -1.14 -13.42
CA LYS A 145 39.13 -1.59 -14.81
C LYS A 145 37.68 -2.03 -15.03
N ILE A 146 37.08 -2.69 -14.03
CA ILE A 146 35.67 -3.10 -14.08
C ILE A 146 34.77 -1.86 -13.89
N ALA A 147 35.08 -1.00 -12.92
CA ALA A 147 34.33 0.22 -12.68
C ALA A 147 34.31 1.17 -13.89
N ALA A 148 35.45 1.29 -14.61
CA ALA A 148 35.57 2.11 -15.80
C ALA A 148 34.71 1.61 -16.99
N LEU A 149 34.15 0.40 -16.95
CA LEU A 149 33.16 -0.04 -17.93
C LEU A 149 31.84 0.75 -17.81
N PHE A 150 31.58 1.34 -16.64
CA PHE A 150 30.33 1.99 -16.29
C PHE A 150 30.48 3.50 -16.00
N GLY A 151 31.63 4.10 -16.29
CA GLY A 151 31.85 5.53 -16.08
C GLY A 151 33.15 6.04 -16.70
N THR A 152 33.34 7.36 -16.68
CA THR A 152 34.45 8.01 -17.42
C THR A 152 35.61 8.47 -16.53
N THR A 153 35.44 8.44 -15.21
CA THR A 153 36.37 9.02 -14.23
C THR A 153 37.24 7.98 -13.52
N GLY A 154 37.27 6.74 -14.00
CA GLY A 154 37.88 5.60 -13.31
C GLY A 154 37.03 5.05 -12.17
N LYS A 155 35.80 5.55 -12.02
CA LYS A 155 34.72 5.05 -11.15
C LYS A 155 33.49 4.74 -11.99
N ALA A 156 32.62 3.87 -11.48
CA ALA A 156 31.32 3.59 -12.08
C ALA A 156 30.33 4.73 -11.79
N ASP A 157 29.56 5.12 -12.78
CA ASP A 157 28.46 6.08 -12.62
C ASP A 157 27.19 5.31 -12.19
N LEU A 158 26.84 5.40 -10.90
CA LEU A 158 25.67 4.72 -10.34
C LEU A 158 24.42 5.59 -10.41
N ILE A 159 23.37 5.09 -11.06
CA ILE A 159 22.02 5.64 -10.94
C ILE A 159 21.46 5.20 -9.58
N ASN A 160 21.25 6.16 -8.68
CA ASN A 160 20.80 5.93 -7.30
C ASN A 160 19.34 6.41 -7.10
N CYS A 161 18.82 6.22 -5.90
CA CYS A 161 17.50 6.67 -5.47
C CYS A 161 17.35 8.18 -5.44
N ASP A 162 16.10 8.63 -5.59
CA ASP A 162 15.75 10.04 -5.45
C ASP A 162 16.05 10.57 -4.04
N PRO A 163 16.40 11.86 -3.90
CA PRO A 163 16.65 12.47 -2.60
C PRO A 163 15.49 12.25 -1.60
N GLY A 164 15.83 11.83 -0.38
CA GLY A 164 14.86 11.55 0.69
C GLY A 164 14.22 10.15 0.66
N TRP A 165 14.61 9.30 -0.29
CA TRP A 165 14.23 7.89 -0.28
C TRP A 165 15.23 7.08 0.55
N SER A 166 14.71 6.22 1.43
CA SER A 166 15.51 5.40 2.34
C SER A 166 16.49 4.44 1.65
N CYS A 167 16.27 4.13 0.36
CA CYS A 167 17.20 3.30 -0.39
C CYS A 167 18.52 4.02 -0.71
N GLY A 168 18.54 5.35 -0.74
CA GLY A 168 19.79 6.13 -0.87
C GLY A 168 20.74 5.85 0.30
N ASP A 169 20.25 5.96 1.54
CA ASP A 169 21.04 5.67 2.75
C ASP A 169 21.58 4.22 2.76
N VAL A 170 20.76 3.27 2.30
CA VAL A 170 21.15 1.86 2.18
C VAL A 170 22.25 1.69 1.13
N VAL A 171 22.12 2.34 -0.02
CA VAL A 171 23.14 2.31 -1.08
C VAL A 171 24.44 2.92 -0.59
N ASP A 172 24.40 4.09 0.05
CA ASP A 172 25.60 4.76 0.58
C ASP A 172 26.35 3.86 1.57
N PHE A 173 25.63 3.23 2.53
CA PHE A 173 26.21 2.26 3.45
C PHE A 173 26.82 1.06 2.73
N GLN A 174 26.14 0.52 1.72
CA GLN A 174 26.61 -0.65 0.96
C GLN A 174 27.84 -0.34 0.11
N LEU A 175 27.90 0.83 -0.53
CA LEU A 175 29.09 1.27 -1.28
C LEU A 175 30.29 1.45 -0.35
N GLU A 176 30.12 2.13 0.80
CA GLU A 176 31.20 2.28 1.79
C GLU A 176 31.73 0.92 2.26
N LYS A 177 30.83 -0.05 2.48
CA LYS A 177 31.19 -1.36 3.02
C LYS A 177 31.76 -2.32 1.96
N PHE A 178 31.20 -2.29 0.75
CA PHE A 178 31.38 -3.36 -0.24
C PHE A 178 32.07 -2.91 -1.52
N GLY A 179 32.13 -1.62 -1.87
CA GLY A 179 32.91 -1.13 -3.01
C GLY A 179 32.46 0.21 -3.55
#